data_AF-A0A821S543-F1
#
_entry.id   AF-A0A821S543-F1
#
_cell.length_a   1.000
_cell.length_b   1.000
_cell.length_c   1.000
_cell.angle_alpha   90.00
_cell.angle_beta   90.00
_cell.angle_gamma   90.00
#
_symmetry.space_group_name_H-M   'P 1'
#
loop_
_entity.id
_entity.type
_entity.pdbx_description
1 polymer ?
#
loop_
_entity_poly.entity_id
_entity_poly.type
_entity_poly.pdbx_seq_one_letter_code
_entity_poly.pdbx_strand_id
1 'polypeptide(L)'
;MSAFMSEYVFSAAAIPHRCRVPECGEDSRLVQFDPDWLTNAMPESSSASSCVRYRPRNIDVNVTLDYCPADLFDSSVTVECDSYVYARDNSIVYDFDLGCQEFLRVLPGTLSSVGTLLVLPVIGYISDKFGRRVALISSVFNLALIGLIRAFSVNYNMYVALQILQTTLGAGTFSSAYVFAAELVGPKWRVVASATASAMFSVGQAILGGVAWGIQPWRYMIMALHIPCFLIISYYWILSESIRWLLSKQKFEKAKAALENIARVNKTHISEKSMRGLLLPPVVTAESTKVRVLCLVGR
;
A
#
# COMPACT_ATOMS: atom_id res chain seq x y z
N MET A 1 -7.00 1.12 4.08
CA MET A 1 -6.04 0.08 3.71
C MET A 1 -5.88 -0.08 2.21
N SER A 2 -7.00 -0.19 1.47
CA SER A 2 -7.02 -0.20 0.00
C SER A 2 -6.16 0.91 -0.60
N ALA A 3 -6.26 2.13 -0.05
CA ALA A 3 -5.42 3.26 -0.40
C ALA A 3 -3.92 2.96 -0.43
N PHE A 4 -3.35 2.32 0.59
CA PHE A 4 -1.90 2.08 0.70
C PHE A 4 -1.37 1.05 -0.30
N MET A 5 -2.23 0.11 -0.72
CA MET A 5 -1.85 -0.90 -1.73
C MET A 5 -1.83 -0.31 -3.13
N SER A 6 -2.65 0.70 -3.39
CA SER A 6 -2.83 1.32 -4.71
C SER A 6 -2.21 2.70 -4.83
N GLU A 7 -1.63 3.24 -3.76
CA GLU A 7 -0.97 4.54 -3.73
C GLU A 7 0.11 4.69 -4.82
N TYR A 8 0.82 3.60 -5.13
CA TYR A 8 1.84 3.59 -6.18
C TYR A 8 1.30 3.99 -7.56
N VAL A 9 0.00 3.81 -7.81
CA VAL A 9 -0.65 4.21 -9.06
C VAL A 9 -0.54 5.72 -9.28
N PHE A 10 -0.62 6.49 -8.19
CA PHE A 10 -0.49 7.94 -8.23
C PHE A 10 0.96 8.40 -8.04
N SER A 11 1.71 7.78 -7.12
CA SER A 11 3.09 8.21 -6.88
C SER A 11 4.05 7.85 -8.02
N ALA A 12 3.81 6.74 -8.73
CA ALA A 12 4.57 6.33 -9.92
C ALA A 12 3.77 6.54 -11.22
N ALA A 13 2.84 7.50 -11.22
CA ALA A 13 2.08 7.85 -12.41
C ALA A 13 3.02 8.26 -13.55
N ALA A 14 2.71 7.80 -14.76
CA ALA A 14 3.43 8.21 -15.96
C ALA A 14 3.27 9.72 -16.16
N ILE A 15 4.38 10.39 -16.39
CA ILE A 15 4.43 11.81 -16.69
C ILE A 15 4.97 11.99 -18.11
N PRO A 16 4.41 12.93 -18.88
CA PRO A 16 4.98 13.31 -20.16
C PRO A 16 6.44 13.70 -19.97
N HIS A 17 7.30 13.14 -20.81
CA HIS A 17 8.74 13.32 -20.75
C HIS A 17 9.29 13.39 -22.17
N ARG A 18 10.39 14.11 -22.30
CA ARG A 18 11.18 14.18 -23.53
C ARG A 18 12.64 14.06 -23.21
N CYS A 19 13.43 13.87 -24.26
CA CYS A 19 14.87 13.86 -24.16
C CYS A 19 15.39 15.26 -23.88
N ARG A 20 16.39 15.35 -23.00
CA ARG A 20 17.20 16.56 -22.86
C ARG A 20 18.12 16.68 -24.06
N VAL A 21 18.30 17.90 -24.56
CA VAL A 21 19.11 18.21 -25.73
C VAL A 21 20.20 19.22 -25.32
N PRO A 22 21.33 18.74 -24.78
CA PRO A 22 22.43 19.60 -24.32
C PRO A 22 22.99 20.49 -25.44
N GLU A 23 22.93 20.02 -26.69
CA GLU A 23 23.40 20.74 -27.88
C GLU A 23 22.58 22.00 -28.16
N CYS A 24 21.38 22.13 -27.55
CA CYS A 24 20.54 23.33 -27.59
C CYS A 24 20.74 24.25 -26.36
N GLY A 25 21.78 24.01 -25.53
CA GLY A 25 22.05 24.79 -24.31
C GLY A 25 21.26 24.34 -23.08
N GLU A 26 20.72 23.11 -23.08
CA GLU A 26 19.97 22.57 -21.93
C GLU A 26 20.87 22.03 -20.82
N ASP A 27 21.19 22.87 -19.85
CA ASP A 27 22.12 22.53 -18.77
C ASP A 27 21.47 21.77 -17.61
N SER A 28 20.15 21.86 -17.45
CA SER A 28 19.41 21.34 -16.30
C SER A 28 18.07 20.72 -16.68
N ARG A 29 17.45 19.98 -15.74
CA ARG A 29 16.09 19.43 -15.87
C ARG A 29 14.98 20.48 -15.68
N LEU A 30 15.34 21.70 -15.29
CA LEU A 30 14.42 22.82 -15.03
C LEU A 30 14.10 23.66 -16.29
N VAL A 31 14.48 23.17 -17.47
CA VAL A 31 14.21 23.83 -18.74
C VAL A 31 12.75 23.63 -19.18
N GLN A 32 12.28 24.52 -20.06
CA GLN A 32 10.93 24.48 -20.61
C GLN A 32 10.63 23.14 -21.28
N PHE A 33 9.50 22.51 -20.95
CA PHE A 33 9.15 21.19 -21.46
C PHE A 33 8.88 21.18 -22.98
N ASP A 34 8.27 22.22 -23.53
CA ASP A 34 7.87 22.28 -24.94
C ASP A 34 8.37 23.58 -25.59
N PRO A 35 9.65 23.66 -26.00
CA PRO A 35 10.17 24.80 -26.76
C PRO A 35 9.82 24.68 -28.26
N ASP A 36 9.70 25.82 -28.95
CA ASP A 36 9.28 25.87 -30.37
C ASP A 36 10.21 25.09 -31.31
N TRP A 37 11.49 24.97 -30.97
CA TRP A 37 12.48 24.22 -31.74
C TRP A 37 12.45 22.70 -31.50
N LEU A 38 11.61 22.19 -30.61
CA LEU A 38 11.62 20.78 -30.20
C LEU A 38 11.42 19.80 -31.38
N THR A 39 10.60 20.19 -32.36
CA THR A 39 10.36 19.40 -33.59
C THR A 39 11.62 19.20 -34.43
N ASN A 40 12.63 20.04 -34.26
CA ASN A 40 13.91 19.93 -34.95
C ASN A 40 14.79 18.81 -34.37
N ALA A 41 14.66 18.55 -33.07
CA ALA A 41 15.51 17.62 -32.32
C ALA A 41 14.85 16.25 -32.05
N MET A 42 13.53 16.14 -32.26
CA MET A 42 12.76 14.92 -31.98
C MET A 42 11.84 14.52 -33.14
N PRO A 43 11.59 13.21 -33.33
CA PRO A 43 10.66 12.73 -34.34
C PRO A 43 9.20 13.08 -34.00
N GLU A 44 8.41 13.49 -35.00
CA GLU A 44 7.02 13.96 -34.84
C GLU A 44 6.08 12.96 -34.15
N SER A 45 6.35 11.66 -34.25
CA SER A 45 5.55 10.61 -33.63
C SER A 45 5.71 10.49 -32.10
N SER A 46 6.56 11.31 -31.47
CA SER A 46 7.07 11.05 -30.12
C SER A 46 6.97 12.24 -29.14
N SER A 47 6.30 13.33 -29.52
CA SER A 47 6.34 14.63 -28.82
C SER A 47 5.99 14.64 -27.32
N ALA A 48 5.17 13.71 -26.81
CA ALA A 48 4.76 13.71 -25.39
C ALA A 48 5.52 12.72 -24.49
N SER A 49 6.14 11.68 -25.04
CA SER A 49 6.75 10.57 -24.30
C SER A 49 7.87 9.91 -25.12
N SER A 50 8.78 10.70 -25.68
CA SER A 50 9.86 10.14 -26.50
C SER A 50 11.02 9.62 -25.64
N CYS A 51 11.49 8.43 -26.01
CA CYS A 51 12.73 7.84 -25.51
C CYS A 51 13.88 7.93 -26.50
N VAL A 52 13.64 8.60 -27.62
CA VAL A 52 14.61 8.75 -28.70
C VAL A 52 14.67 10.19 -29.19
N ARG A 53 15.86 10.63 -29.61
CA ARG A 53 16.09 11.93 -30.22
C ARG A 53 16.92 11.78 -31.49
N TYR A 54 16.93 12.80 -32.34
CA TYR A 54 17.82 12.80 -33.50
C TYR A 54 19.28 12.93 -33.09
N ARG A 55 20.17 12.28 -33.85
CA ARG A 55 21.60 12.29 -33.56
C ARG A 55 22.18 13.70 -33.79
N PRO A 56 22.94 14.27 -32.83
CA PRO A 56 23.59 15.56 -33.04
C PRO A 56 24.71 15.46 -34.09
N ARG A 57 24.86 16.54 -34.87
CA ARG A 57 25.99 16.78 -35.78
C ARG A 57 26.94 17.76 -35.11
N ASN A 58 28.24 17.56 -35.30
CA ASN A 58 29.28 18.45 -34.78
C ASN A 58 29.41 19.70 -35.68
N ILE A 59 28.46 20.62 -35.57
CA ILE A 59 28.45 21.89 -36.31
C ILE A 59 28.50 23.04 -35.31
N ASP A 60 29.43 23.97 -35.50
CA ASP A 60 29.52 25.18 -34.69
C ASP A 60 28.46 26.19 -35.16
N VAL A 61 27.37 26.28 -34.42
CA VAL A 61 26.30 27.27 -34.66
C VAL A 61 26.06 28.07 -33.37
N ASN A 62 25.64 29.32 -33.51
CA ASN A 62 25.23 30.11 -32.35
C ASN A 62 23.88 29.58 -31.83
N VAL A 63 23.92 28.87 -30.70
CA VAL A 63 22.76 28.22 -30.08
C VAL A 63 22.31 29.01 -28.86
N THR A 64 21.00 29.11 -28.67
CA THR A 64 20.39 29.66 -27.46
C THR A 64 19.22 28.78 -27.02
N LEU A 65 18.79 28.90 -25.76
CA LEU A 65 17.64 28.16 -25.23
C LEU A 65 16.34 28.39 -26.03
N ASP A 66 16.19 29.54 -26.68
CA ASP A 66 15.01 29.89 -27.48
C ASP A 66 15.18 29.53 -28.97
N TYR A 67 16.40 29.23 -29.42
CA TYR A 67 16.70 28.98 -30.82
C TYR A 67 17.70 27.83 -30.99
N CYS A 68 17.18 26.71 -31.49
CA CYS A 68 17.97 25.54 -31.87
C CYS A 68 17.67 25.10 -33.32
N PRO A 69 18.64 25.26 -34.25
CA PRO A 69 18.43 24.95 -35.67
C PRO A 69 18.39 23.45 -35.97
N ALA A 70 17.59 23.06 -36.98
CA ALA A 70 17.45 21.67 -37.41
C ALA A 70 18.73 21.08 -38.01
N ASP A 71 19.62 21.89 -38.57
CA ASP A 71 20.87 21.44 -39.17
C ASP A 71 21.83 20.79 -38.15
N LEU A 72 21.65 21.08 -36.86
CA LEU A 72 22.37 20.43 -35.76
C LEU A 72 22.01 18.96 -35.59
N PHE A 73 20.91 18.50 -36.19
CA PHE A 73 20.41 17.14 -35.98
C PHE A 73 20.33 16.37 -37.30
N ASP A 74 20.75 15.11 -37.27
CA ASP A 74 20.55 14.19 -38.37
C ASP A 74 19.19 13.50 -38.24
N SER A 75 18.20 13.99 -39.00
CA SER A 75 16.83 13.46 -38.98
C SER A 75 16.69 12.02 -39.50
N SER A 76 17.75 11.48 -40.12
CA SER A 76 17.79 10.10 -40.62
C SER A 76 18.17 9.06 -39.55
N VAL A 77 18.76 9.49 -38.43
CA VAL A 77 19.26 8.60 -37.37
C VAL A 77 18.75 9.03 -36.01
N THR A 78 18.09 8.10 -35.31
CA THR A 78 17.64 8.29 -33.93
C THR A 78 18.57 7.59 -32.94
N VAL A 79 18.78 8.20 -31.78
CA VAL A 79 19.57 7.69 -30.66
C VAL A 79 18.76 7.69 -29.37
N GLU A 80 19.11 6.81 -28.44
CA GLU A 80 18.53 6.79 -27.09
C GLU A 80 18.94 8.03 -26.30
N CYS A 81 18.15 8.36 -25.28
CA CYS A 81 18.30 9.60 -24.54
C CYS A 81 19.09 9.42 -23.26
N ASP A 82 20.11 10.26 -23.07
CA ASP A 82 20.98 10.22 -21.90
C ASP A 82 20.29 10.74 -20.63
N SER A 83 19.36 11.68 -20.79
CA SER A 83 18.65 12.33 -19.69
C SER A 83 17.33 12.93 -20.19
N TYR A 84 16.43 13.21 -19.25
CA TYR A 84 15.05 13.59 -19.56
C TYR A 84 14.65 14.93 -18.96
N VAL A 85 13.72 15.59 -19.66
CA VAL A 85 12.97 16.76 -19.19
C VAL A 85 11.51 16.34 -19.04
N TYR A 86 10.90 16.72 -17.92
CA TYR A 86 9.56 16.26 -17.54
C TYR A 86 8.59 17.43 -17.50
N ALA A 87 7.34 17.20 -17.90
CA ALA A 87 6.30 18.23 -17.84
C ALA A 87 5.84 18.55 -16.41
N ARG A 88 6.09 17.64 -15.46
CA ARG A 88 5.64 17.74 -14.06
C ARG A 88 6.71 17.19 -13.12
N ASP A 89 6.77 17.75 -11.92
CA ASP A 89 7.74 17.46 -10.85
C ASP A 89 7.14 16.67 -9.67
N ASN A 90 5.89 16.22 -9.79
CA ASN A 90 5.09 15.70 -8.69
C ASN A 90 5.15 14.17 -8.51
N SER A 91 5.90 13.45 -9.35
CA SER A 91 5.93 11.98 -9.41
C SER A 91 7.33 11.42 -9.11
N ILE A 92 7.38 10.18 -8.64
CA ILE A 92 8.61 9.39 -8.45
C ILE A 92 9.42 9.30 -9.75
N VAL A 93 8.73 9.33 -10.90
CA VAL A 93 9.35 9.31 -12.22
C VAL A 93 10.27 10.52 -12.42
N TYR A 94 9.88 11.70 -11.91
CA TYR A 94 10.71 12.91 -11.97
C TYR A 94 11.90 12.82 -11.00
N ASP A 95 11.64 12.49 -9.73
CA ASP A 95 12.66 12.46 -8.67
C ASP A 95 13.80 11.47 -8.98
N PHE A 96 13.49 10.33 -9.60
CA PHE A 96 14.45 9.26 -9.87
C PHE A 96 14.75 9.01 -11.35
N ASP A 97 14.31 9.90 -12.24
CA ASP A 97 14.60 9.89 -13.67
C ASP A 97 14.20 8.58 -14.40
N LEU A 98 12.92 8.21 -14.27
CA LEU A 98 12.39 6.92 -14.72
C LEU A 98 11.59 6.98 -16.04
N GLY A 99 11.64 8.07 -16.80
CA GLY A 99 10.78 8.33 -17.96
C GLY A 99 10.63 7.12 -18.91
N CYS A 100 11.75 6.65 -19.44
CA CYS A 100 11.82 5.52 -20.37
C CYS A 100 12.07 4.16 -19.71
N GLN A 101 12.01 4.10 -18.38
CA GLN A 101 12.25 2.89 -17.61
C GLN A 101 10.92 2.31 -17.12
N GLU A 102 10.09 1.84 -18.05
CA GLU A 102 8.73 1.39 -17.74
C GLU A 102 8.71 0.24 -16.72
N PHE A 103 9.68 -0.67 -16.79
CA PHE A 103 9.77 -1.78 -15.84
C PHE A 103 9.96 -1.28 -14.40
N LEU A 104 10.78 -0.24 -14.19
CA LEU A 104 10.96 0.39 -12.87
C LEU A 104 9.71 1.15 -12.45
N ARG A 105 8.98 1.76 -13.38
CA ARG A 105 7.72 2.43 -13.04
C ARG A 105 6.67 1.46 -12.48
N VAL A 106 6.59 0.24 -13.02
CA VAL A 106 5.60 -0.77 -12.61
C VAL A 106 6.07 -1.61 -11.40
N LEU A 107 7.38 -1.70 -11.18
CA LEU A 107 7.99 -2.51 -10.12
C LEU A 107 7.39 -2.29 -8.70
N PRO A 108 7.09 -1.06 -8.23
CA PRO A 108 6.47 -0.85 -6.92
C PRO A 108 5.13 -1.57 -6.75
N GLY A 109 4.32 -1.65 -7.81
CA GLY A 109 3.06 -2.38 -7.81
C GLY A 109 3.27 -3.89 -7.67
N THR A 110 4.22 -4.45 -8.44
CA THR A 110 4.61 -5.86 -8.35
C THR A 110 5.13 -6.21 -6.96
N LEU A 111 6.03 -5.40 -6.40
CA LEU A 111 6.57 -5.59 -5.06
C LEU A 111 5.50 -5.47 -3.97
N SER A 112 4.47 -4.63 -4.19
CA SER A 112 3.33 -4.53 -3.28
C SER A 112 2.53 -5.82 -3.23
N SER A 113 2.28 -6.43 -4.39
CA SER A 113 1.61 -7.73 -4.49
C SER A 113 2.43 -8.84 -3.85
N VAL A 114 3.74 -8.90 -4.12
CA VAL A 114 4.65 -9.89 -3.52
C VAL A 114 4.68 -9.75 -2.00
N GLY A 115 4.86 -8.54 -1.46
CA GLY A 115 4.86 -8.34 -0.01
C GLY A 115 3.52 -8.68 0.64
N THR A 116 2.40 -8.45 -0.05
CA THR A 116 1.06 -8.88 0.42
C THR A 116 0.92 -10.40 0.48
N LEU A 117 1.59 -11.15 -0.39
CA LEU A 117 1.62 -12.61 -0.26
C LEU A 117 2.46 -13.03 0.95
N LEU A 118 3.60 -12.38 1.16
CA LEU A 118 4.53 -12.68 2.26
C LEU A 118 3.98 -12.31 3.64
N VAL A 119 3.09 -11.31 3.75
CA VAL A 119 2.55 -10.89 5.05
C VAL A 119 1.63 -11.94 5.67
N LEU A 120 0.93 -12.75 4.87
CA LEU A 120 -0.07 -13.69 5.36
C LEU A 120 0.47 -14.69 6.40
N PRO A 121 1.57 -15.43 6.15
CA PRO A 121 2.14 -16.32 7.15
C PRO A 121 2.69 -15.54 8.37
N VAL A 122 3.30 -14.38 8.15
CA VAL A 122 3.89 -13.55 9.22
C VAL A 122 2.79 -13.08 10.18
N ILE A 123 1.73 -12.47 9.64
CA ILE A 123 0.65 -11.93 10.46
C ILE A 123 -0.21 -13.05 11.06
N GLY A 124 -0.38 -14.17 10.36
CA GLY A 124 -1.04 -15.36 10.90
C GLY A 124 -0.32 -15.87 12.14
N TYR A 125 1.00 -16.03 12.07
CA TYR A 125 1.82 -16.42 13.23
C TYR A 125 1.67 -15.43 14.40
N ILE A 126 1.76 -14.13 14.12
CA ILE A 126 1.63 -13.09 15.16
C ILE A 126 0.23 -13.12 15.78
N SER A 127 -0.82 -13.22 14.97
CA SER A 127 -2.23 -13.28 15.39
C SER A 127 -2.49 -14.46 16.31
N ASP A 128 -1.98 -15.64 15.98
CA ASP A 128 -2.24 -16.84 16.75
C ASP A 128 -1.36 -16.94 18.01
N LYS A 129 -0.14 -16.41 17.97
CA LYS A 129 0.78 -16.43 19.11
C LYS A 129 0.51 -15.30 20.11
N PHE A 130 0.37 -14.07 19.64
CA PHE A 130 0.32 -12.87 20.47
C PHE A 130 -1.09 -12.27 20.62
N GLY A 131 -2.02 -12.64 19.75
CA GLY A 131 -3.40 -12.17 19.78
C GLY A 131 -3.75 -11.32 18.56
N ARG A 132 -5.06 -11.16 18.33
CA ARG A 132 -5.60 -10.54 17.13
C ARG A 132 -5.46 -9.02 17.20
N ARG A 133 -5.64 -8.45 18.40
CA ARG A 133 -5.41 -7.02 18.63
C ARG A 133 -3.95 -6.65 18.42
N VAL A 134 -3.02 -7.46 18.93
CA VAL A 134 -1.57 -7.23 18.76
C VAL A 134 -1.18 -7.30 17.28
N ALA A 135 -1.66 -8.33 16.56
CA ALA A 135 -1.46 -8.44 15.11
C ALA A 135 -1.94 -7.18 14.38
N LEU A 136 -3.19 -6.77 14.59
CA LEU A 136 -3.76 -5.57 13.96
C LEU A 136 -2.93 -4.31 14.21
N ILE A 137 -2.65 -4.00 15.48
CA ILE A 137 -1.93 -2.77 15.84
C ILE A 137 -0.48 -2.80 15.34
N SER A 138 0.18 -3.96 15.41
CA SER A 138 1.54 -4.11 14.90
C SER A 138 1.60 -3.91 13.38
N SER A 139 0.63 -4.41 12.61
CA SER A 139 0.58 -4.17 11.16
C SER A 139 0.32 -2.70 10.84
N VAL A 140 -0.62 -2.05 11.53
CA VAL A 140 -0.92 -0.63 11.31
C VAL A 140 0.29 0.25 11.64
N PHE A 141 0.98 -0.05 12.75
CA PHE A 141 2.18 0.67 13.15
C PHE A 141 3.31 0.53 12.12
N ASN A 142 3.62 -0.70 11.69
CA ASN A 142 4.65 -0.93 10.69
C ASN A 142 4.29 -0.26 9.35
N LEU A 143 3.02 -0.34 8.94
CA LEU A 143 2.51 0.35 7.75
C LEU A 143 2.78 1.86 7.82
N ALA A 144 2.38 2.50 8.92
CA ALA A 144 2.52 3.94 9.11
C ALA A 144 3.98 4.38 9.18
N LEU A 145 4.80 3.67 9.97
CA LEU A 145 6.20 4.00 10.18
C LEU A 145 7.02 3.82 8.89
N ILE A 146 6.93 2.67 8.24
CA ILE A 146 7.74 2.38 7.05
C ILE A 146 7.27 3.26 5.88
N GLY A 147 5.97 3.49 5.73
CA GLY A 147 5.45 4.39 4.70
C GLY A 147 5.88 5.84 4.90
N LEU A 148 5.96 6.31 6.15
CA LEU A 148 6.52 7.63 6.44
C LEU A 148 8.01 7.71 6.08
N ILE A 149 8.80 6.69 6.43
CA ILE A 149 10.22 6.61 6.05
C ILE A 149 10.37 6.56 4.53
N ARG A 150 9.49 5.84 3.82
CA ARG A 150 9.46 5.75 2.35
C ARG A 150 9.27 7.11 1.70
N ALA A 151 8.47 8.00 2.28
CA ALA A 151 8.29 9.37 1.78
C ALA A 151 9.60 10.17 1.74
N PHE A 152 10.58 9.83 2.57
CA PHE A 152 11.90 10.44 2.62
C PHE A 152 12.98 9.70 1.82
N SER A 153 12.61 8.75 0.95
CA SER A 153 13.59 8.02 0.14
C SER A 153 14.41 8.96 -0.75
N VAL A 154 15.73 8.81 -0.71
CA VAL A 154 16.67 9.66 -1.47
C VAL A 154 17.07 9.05 -2.81
N ASN A 155 16.82 7.76 -3.01
CA ASN A 155 17.07 7.05 -4.26
C ASN A 155 15.98 6.00 -4.51
N TYR A 156 15.87 5.55 -5.75
CA TYR A 156 14.85 4.59 -6.17
C TYR A 156 14.97 3.25 -5.47
N ASN A 157 16.20 2.76 -5.24
CA ASN A 157 16.46 1.48 -4.55
C ASN A 157 15.92 1.49 -3.11
N MET A 158 16.13 2.59 -2.38
CA MET A 158 15.57 2.80 -1.05
C MET A 158 14.04 2.84 -1.10
N TYR A 159 13.46 3.52 -2.09
CA TYR A 159 12.01 3.58 -2.27
C TYR A 159 11.41 2.17 -2.44
N VAL A 160 11.94 1.35 -3.35
CA VAL A 160 11.41 -0.01 -3.60
C VAL A 160 11.70 -1.00 -2.48
N ALA A 161 12.84 -0.87 -1.79
CA ALA A 161 13.13 -1.69 -0.61
C ALA A 161 12.16 -1.39 0.53
N LEU A 162 11.85 -0.11 0.75
CA LEU A 162 10.85 0.29 1.75
C LEU A 162 9.43 -0.09 1.30
N GLN A 163 9.12 -0.06 -0.01
CA GLN A 163 7.85 -0.52 -0.54
C GLN A 163 7.57 -1.98 -0.17
N ILE A 164 8.50 -2.90 -0.49
CA ILE A 164 8.31 -4.32 -0.20
C ILE A 164 8.30 -4.58 1.30
N LEU A 165 9.12 -3.87 2.07
CA LEU A 165 9.15 -4.01 3.53
C LEU A 165 7.83 -3.55 4.16
N GLN A 166 7.30 -2.40 3.72
CA GLN A 166 6.03 -1.85 4.17
C GLN A 166 4.89 -2.82 3.88
N THR A 167 4.81 -3.38 2.67
CA THR A 167 3.73 -4.31 2.33
C THR A 167 3.87 -5.64 3.06
N THR A 168 5.10 -6.17 3.20
CA THR A 168 5.37 -7.43 3.92
C THR A 168 5.03 -7.36 5.41
N LEU A 169 5.17 -6.19 6.05
CA LEU A 169 4.89 -6.04 7.49
C LEU A 169 3.54 -5.37 7.79
N GLY A 170 3.03 -4.56 6.85
CA GLY A 170 1.84 -3.72 7.03
C GLY A 170 0.57 -4.23 6.34
N ALA A 171 0.70 -5.00 5.26
CA ALA A 171 -0.46 -5.47 4.47
C ALA A 171 -1.31 -6.55 5.19
N GLY A 172 -0.95 -6.94 6.41
CA GLY A 172 -1.75 -7.81 7.27
C GLY A 172 -2.90 -7.11 8.00
N THR A 173 -3.04 -5.79 7.85
CA THR A 173 -4.02 -4.99 8.57
C THR A 173 -5.47 -5.40 8.25
N PHE A 174 -5.81 -5.66 6.98
CA PHE A 174 -7.18 -5.95 6.54
C PHE A 174 -7.59 -7.34 6.97
N SER A 175 -6.72 -8.34 6.77
CA SER A 175 -6.96 -9.70 7.22
C SER A 175 -7.10 -9.75 8.74
N SER A 176 -6.23 -9.07 9.48
CA SER A 176 -6.32 -8.98 10.94
C SER A 176 -7.61 -8.29 11.41
N ALA A 177 -7.96 -7.15 10.80
CA ALA A 177 -9.17 -6.41 11.13
C ALA A 177 -10.44 -7.23 10.82
N TYR A 178 -10.47 -7.91 9.68
CA TYR A 178 -11.58 -8.75 9.28
C TYR A 178 -11.76 -9.95 10.22
N VAL A 179 -10.67 -10.68 10.52
CA VAL A 179 -10.72 -11.80 11.47
C VAL A 179 -11.18 -11.31 12.84
N PHE A 180 -10.62 -10.20 13.32
CA PHE A 180 -11.01 -9.62 14.60
C PHE A 180 -12.51 -9.24 14.63
N ALA A 181 -13.01 -8.56 13.60
CA ALA A 181 -14.43 -8.23 13.47
C ALA A 181 -15.30 -9.49 13.40
N ALA A 182 -14.91 -10.49 12.61
CA ALA A 182 -15.65 -11.76 12.44
C ALA A 182 -15.69 -12.62 13.72
N GLU A 183 -14.72 -12.47 14.62
CA GLU A 183 -14.70 -13.10 15.94
C GLU A 183 -15.54 -12.36 16.98
N LEU A 184 -15.66 -11.03 16.85
CA LEU A 184 -16.51 -10.19 17.69
C LEU A 184 -18.00 -10.31 17.35
N VAL A 185 -18.33 -10.43 16.06
CA VAL A 185 -19.72 -10.55 15.61
C VAL A 185 -20.21 -12.01 15.63
N GLY A 186 -21.46 -12.22 16.06
CA GLY A 186 -22.10 -13.53 16.00
C GLY A 186 -22.29 -14.03 14.55
N PRO A 187 -22.51 -15.35 14.32
CA PRO A 187 -22.62 -15.94 12.99
C PRO A 187 -23.60 -15.23 12.05
N LYS A 188 -24.73 -14.75 12.60
CA LYS A 188 -25.78 -14.02 11.87
C LYS A 188 -25.30 -12.70 11.23
N TRP A 189 -24.31 -12.04 11.83
CA TRP A 189 -23.83 -10.73 11.40
C TRP A 189 -22.56 -10.77 10.53
N ARG A 190 -21.99 -11.97 10.31
CA ARG A 190 -20.73 -12.12 9.55
C ARG A 190 -20.85 -11.64 8.11
N VAL A 191 -21.98 -11.90 7.45
CA VAL A 191 -22.21 -11.44 6.07
C VAL A 191 -22.22 -9.91 6.02
N VAL A 192 -22.89 -9.27 6.97
CA VAL A 192 -22.93 -7.81 7.09
C VAL A 192 -21.55 -7.24 7.39
N ALA A 193 -20.77 -7.88 8.27
CA ALA A 193 -19.40 -7.47 8.56
C ALA A 193 -18.50 -7.55 7.31
N SER A 194 -18.62 -8.63 6.53
CA SER A 194 -17.92 -8.78 5.25
C SER A 194 -18.34 -7.70 4.23
N ALA A 195 -19.65 -7.48 4.06
CA ALA A 195 -20.17 -6.43 3.18
C ALA A 195 -19.69 -5.03 3.60
N THR A 196 -19.65 -4.76 4.90
CA THR A 196 -19.13 -3.50 5.45
C THR A 196 -17.64 -3.35 5.17
N ALA A 197 -16.85 -4.41 5.35
CA ALA A 197 -15.42 -4.39 5.03
C ALA A 197 -15.16 -4.09 3.54
N SER A 198 -15.95 -4.69 2.64
CA SER A 198 -15.90 -4.39 1.20
C SER A 198 -16.30 -2.96 0.87
N ALA A 199 -17.36 -2.43 1.50
CA ALA A 199 -17.76 -1.03 1.31
C ALA A 199 -16.67 -0.07 1.77
N MET A 200 -16.05 -0.33 2.93
CA MET A 200 -14.93 0.46 3.44
C MET A 200 -13.70 0.39 2.55
N PHE A 201 -13.49 -0.73 1.85
CA PHE A 201 -12.44 -0.84 0.83
C PHE A 201 -12.66 0.18 -0.30
N SER A 202 -13.87 0.25 -0.85
CA SER A 202 -14.23 1.21 -1.91
C SER A 202 -14.14 2.65 -1.45
N VAL A 203 -14.63 2.96 -0.24
CA VAL A 203 -14.48 4.30 0.35
C VAL A 203 -13.00 4.68 0.47
N GLY A 204 -12.14 3.74 0.88
CA GLY A 204 -10.70 3.99 0.95
C GLY A 204 -10.06 4.31 -0.41
N GLN A 205 -10.54 3.71 -1.51
CA GLN A 205 -10.06 4.04 -2.87
C GLN A 205 -10.54 5.44 -3.31
N ALA A 206 -11.78 5.80 -2.99
CA ALA A 206 -12.30 7.14 -3.27
C ALA A 206 -11.51 8.22 -2.48
N ILE A 207 -11.20 7.96 -1.22
CA ILE A 207 -10.35 8.84 -0.40
C ILE A 207 -8.96 8.96 -1.02
N LEU A 208 -8.35 7.85 -1.45
CA LEU A 208 -7.05 7.89 -2.13
C LEU A 208 -7.07 8.81 -3.36
N GLY A 209 -8.08 8.65 -4.23
CA GLY A 209 -8.25 9.51 -5.40
C GLY A 209 -8.43 10.98 -5.03
N GLY A 210 -9.21 11.28 -4.00
CA GLY A 210 -9.38 12.64 -3.49
C GLY A 210 -8.09 13.25 -2.93
N VAL A 211 -7.31 12.47 -2.17
CA VAL A 211 -6.02 12.90 -1.63
C VAL A 211 -5.00 13.12 -2.75
N ALA A 212 -4.93 12.22 -3.74
CA ALA A 212 -4.04 12.37 -4.89
C ALA A 212 -4.41 13.58 -5.76
N TRP A 213 -5.69 13.91 -5.86
CA TRP A 213 -6.14 15.13 -6.54
C TRP A 213 -5.76 16.41 -5.79
N GLY A 214 -5.93 16.43 -4.46
CA GLY A 214 -5.64 17.60 -3.63
C GLY A 214 -4.15 17.79 -3.29
N ILE A 215 -3.38 16.71 -3.19
CA ILE A 215 -1.95 16.71 -2.82
C ILE A 215 -1.19 16.01 -3.94
N GLN A 216 -0.74 16.80 -4.91
CA GLN A 216 -0.06 16.26 -6.08
C GLN A 216 1.36 15.75 -5.81
N PRO A 217 2.23 16.43 -5.04
CA PRO A 217 3.58 15.93 -4.86
C PRO A 217 3.57 14.63 -4.07
N TRP A 218 4.13 13.59 -4.68
CA TRP A 218 4.01 12.22 -4.20
C TRP A 218 4.45 12.07 -2.74
N ARG A 219 5.54 12.72 -2.31
CA ARG A 219 6.05 12.64 -0.93
C ARG A 219 5.03 13.11 0.11
N TYR A 220 4.42 14.27 -0.12
CA TYR A 220 3.40 14.82 0.77
C TYR A 220 2.12 13.99 0.74
N MET A 221 1.77 13.44 -0.43
CA MET A 221 0.66 12.49 -0.54
C MET A 221 0.89 11.26 0.34
N ILE A 222 2.10 10.65 0.29
CA ILE A 222 2.48 9.52 1.17
C ILE A 222 2.32 9.93 2.64
N MET A 223 2.87 11.07 3.03
CA MET A 223 2.81 11.56 4.42
C MET A 223 1.36 11.77 4.88
N ALA A 224 0.54 12.43 4.07
CA ALA A 224 -0.87 12.69 4.37
C ALA A 224 -1.69 11.40 4.56
N LEU A 225 -1.35 10.33 3.83
CA LEU A 225 -2.00 9.03 3.98
C LEU A 225 -1.55 8.30 5.25
N HIS A 226 -0.26 8.35 5.60
CA HIS A 226 0.31 7.52 6.67
C HIS A 226 0.28 8.18 8.06
N ILE A 227 0.39 9.51 8.17
CA ILE A 227 0.38 10.21 9.46
C ILE A 227 -0.92 9.96 10.25
N PRO A 228 -2.13 10.02 9.65
CA PRO A 228 -3.37 9.74 10.37
C PRO A 228 -3.45 8.30 10.92
N CYS A 229 -2.69 7.35 10.36
CA CYS A 229 -2.69 5.97 10.86
C CYS A 229 -2.11 5.85 12.28
N PHE A 230 -1.28 6.79 12.73
CA PHE A 230 -0.80 6.80 14.12
C PHE A 230 -1.94 7.01 15.12
N LEU A 231 -3.04 7.68 14.72
CA LEU A 231 -4.24 7.80 15.57
C LEU A 231 -4.90 6.44 15.80
N ILE A 232 -4.85 5.53 14.82
CA ILE A 232 -5.44 4.18 14.93
C ILE A 232 -4.70 3.36 16.00
N ILE A 233 -3.44 3.66 16.32
CA ILE A 233 -2.70 2.98 17.38
C ILE A 233 -3.36 3.19 18.75
N SER A 234 -4.00 4.34 18.98
CA SER A 234 -4.74 4.61 20.22
C SER A 234 -5.87 3.59 20.47
N TYR A 235 -6.35 2.90 19.42
CA TYR A 235 -7.37 1.87 19.55
C TYR A 235 -6.87 0.63 20.29
N TYR A 236 -5.55 0.48 20.48
CA TYR A 236 -4.98 -0.55 21.34
C TYR A 236 -5.58 -0.51 22.76
N TRP A 237 -5.82 0.70 23.30
CA TRP A 237 -6.37 0.87 24.65
C TRP A 237 -7.89 0.72 24.71
N ILE A 238 -8.58 0.95 23.58
CA ILE A 238 -10.04 0.91 23.50
C ILE A 238 -10.54 -0.51 23.22
N LEU A 239 -9.85 -1.25 22.33
CA LEU A 239 -10.29 -2.56 21.89
C LEU A 239 -9.93 -3.64 22.91
N SER A 240 -10.91 -4.45 23.29
CA SER A 240 -10.67 -5.70 24.04
C SER A 240 -10.08 -6.77 23.13
N GLU A 241 -9.24 -7.66 23.67
CA GLU A 241 -8.73 -8.80 22.91
C GLU A 241 -9.87 -9.77 22.51
N SER A 242 -9.65 -10.56 21.45
CA SER A 242 -10.63 -11.57 21.00
C SER A 242 -10.92 -12.60 22.10
N ILE A 243 -12.21 -12.77 22.42
CA ILE A 243 -12.68 -13.77 23.40
C ILE A 243 -12.26 -15.17 22.96
N ARG A 244 -12.38 -15.51 21.67
CA ARG A 244 -12.01 -16.82 21.14
C ARG A 244 -10.53 -17.11 21.31
N TRP A 245 -9.68 -16.11 21.09
CA TRP A 245 -8.25 -16.25 21.32
C TRP A 245 -7.93 -16.41 22.81
N LEU A 246 -8.60 -15.65 23.68
CA LEU A 246 -8.41 -15.78 25.12
C LEU A 246 -8.79 -17.18 25.61
N LEU A 247 -9.90 -17.74 25.12
CA LEU A 247 -10.32 -19.10 25.42
C LEU A 247 -9.34 -20.14 24.89
N SER A 248 -8.84 -20.00 23.65
CA SER A 248 -7.87 -20.95 23.08
C SER A 248 -6.53 -20.94 23.81
N LYS A 249 -6.16 -19.80 24.43
CA LYS A 249 -4.98 -19.65 25.29
C LYS A 249 -5.26 -19.93 26.77
N GLN A 250 -6.44 -20.46 27.13
CA GLN A 250 -6.84 -20.77 28.51
C GLN A 250 -6.80 -19.56 29.46
N LYS A 251 -6.96 -18.33 28.93
CA LYS A 251 -6.98 -17.08 29.71
C LYS A 251 -8.41 -16.74 30.15
N PHE A 252 -9.02 -17.61 30.94
CA PHE A 252 -10.44 -17.55 31.29
C PHE A 252 -10.85 -16.28 32.03
N GLU A 253 -10.02 -15.79 32.97
CA GLU A 253 -10.31 -14.55 33.71
C GLU A 253 -10.40 -13.32 32.78
N LYS A 254 -9.47 -13.22 31.81
CA LYS A 254 -9.49 -12.15 30.82
C LYS A 254 -10.68 -12.28 29.87
N ALA A 255 -11.05 -13.51 29.50
CA ALA A 255 -12.22 -13.78 28.67
C ALA A 255 -13.52 -13.38 29.40
N LYS A 256 -13.64 -13.69 30.70
CA LYS A 256 -14.76 -13.30 31.55
C LYS A 256 -14.89 -11.78 31.63
N ALA A 257 -13.80 -11.08 31.95
CA ALA A 257 -13.80 -9.61 32.02
C ALA A 257 -14.17 -8.95 30.67
N ALA A 258 -13.73 -9.52 29.54
CA ALA A 258 -14.12 -9.03 28.21
C ALA A 258 -15.61 -9.25 27.94
N LEU A 259 -16.16 -10.42 28.29
CA LEU A 259 -17.58 -10.74 28.14
C LEU A 259 -18.47 -9.85 29.02
N GLU A 260 -18.09 -9.60 30.27
CA GLU A 260 -18.80 -8.70 31.18
C GLU A 260 -18.82 -7.26 30.65
N ASN A 261 -17.69 -6.79 30.09
CA ASN A 261 -17.64 -5.49 29.43
C ASN A 261 -18.59 -5.39 28.23
N ILE A 262 -18.62 -6.43 27.38
CA ILE A 262 -19.52 -6.47 26.23
C ILE A 262 -20.98 -6.53 26.68
N ALA A 263 -21.30 -7.31 27.72
CA ALA A 263 -22.63 -7.41 28.30
C ALA A 263 -23.10 -6.05 28.84
N ARG A 264 -22.22 -5.33 29.55
CA ARG A 264 -22.47 -3.97 30.03
C ARG A 264 -22.75 -2.97 28.89
N VAL A 265 -21.94 -3.01 27.82
CA VAL A 265 -22.13 -2.13 26.65
C VAL A 265 -23.43 -2.46 25.90
N ASN A 266 -23.74 -3.75 25.74
CA ASN A 266 -24.96 -4.20 25.07
C ASN A 266 -26.21 -4.14 25.98
N LYS A 267 -26.06 -3.70 27.24
CA LYS A 267 -27.13 -3.69 28.26
C LYS A 267 -27.81 -5.05 28.41
N THR A 268 -27.04 -6.13 28.27
CA THR A 268 -27.51 -7.51 28.45
C THR A 268 -26.87 -8.13 29.69
N HIS A 269 -27.54 -9.10 30.29
CA HIS A 269 -27.00 -9.86 31.42
C HIS A 269 -26.69 -11.29 30.97
N ILE A 270 -25.45 -11.73 31.15
CA ILE A 270 -25.06 -13.12 30.88
C ILE A 270 -25.31 -13.91 32.17
N SER A 271 -26.21 -14.90 32.11
CA SER A 271 -26.43 -15.82 33.23
C SER A 271 -25.12 -16.52 33.63
N GLU A 272 -24.89 -16.74 34.92
CA GLU A 272 -23.74 -17.51 35.44
C GLU A 272 -23.61 -18.89 34.78
N LYS A 273 -24.74 -19.55 34.46
CA LYS A 273 -24.75 -20.83 33.74
C LYS A 273 -24.22 -20.68 32.31
N SER A 274 -24.60 -19.62 31.62
CA SER A 274 -24.12 -19.30 30.28
C SER A 274 -22.64 -18.88 30.29
N MET A 275 -22.22 -18.12 31.31
CA MET A 275 -20.83 -17.72 31.48
C MET A 275 -19.93 -18.94 31.71
N ARG A 276 -20.31 -19.85 32.62
CA ARG A 276 -19.58 -21.11 32.84
C ARG A 276 -19.56 -21.98 31.59
N GLY A 277 -20.66 -22.07 30.85
CA GLY A 277 -20.73 -22.84 29.60
C GLY A 277 -19.89 -22.27 28.45
N LEU A 278 -19.60 -20.97 28.45
CA LEU A 278 -18.72 -20.33 27.47
C LEU A 278 -17.23 -20.44 27.82
N LEU A 279 -16.91 -20.48 29.12
CA LEU A 279 -15.54 -20.52 29.62
C LEU A 279 -14.99 -21.94 29.75
N LEU A 280 -15.83 -22.94 30.02
CA LEU A 280 -15.40 -24.33 30.15
C LEU A 280 -15.63 -25.10 28.83
N PRO A 281 -14.71 -26.01 28.43
CA PRO A 281 -15.06 -26.99 27.40
C PRO A 281 -16.27 -27.79 27.87
N PRO A 282 -17.14 -28.28 26.95
CA PRO A 282 -18.28 -29.10 27.35
C PRO A 282 -17.75 -30.25 28.22
N VAL A 283 -18.35 -30.42 29.39
CA VAL A 283 -18.10 -31.59 30.23
C VAL A 283 -18.38 -32.79 29.33
N VAL A 284 -17.34 -33.52 28.94
CA VAL A 284 -17.47 -34.81 28.29
C VAL A 284 -18.05 -35.72 29.36
N THR A 285 -19.38 -35.73 29.48
CA THR A 285 -20.06 -36.77 30.24
C THR A 285 -19.72 -38.09 29.55
N ALA A 286 -19.37 -39.11 30.34
CA ALA A 286 -18.84 -40.38 29.86
C ALA A 286 -19.75 -41.11 28.84
N GLU A 287 -20.99 -40.67 28.65
CA GLU A 287 -21.89 -41.14 27.59
C GLU A 287 -21.51 -40.66 26.18
N SER A 288 -20.88 -39.49 26.00
CA SER A 288 -20.55 -39.00 24.65
C SER A 288 -19.30 -39.64 24.05
N THR A 289 -18.47 -40.31 24.85
CA THR A 289 -17.28 -41.04 24.38
C THR A 289 -17.67 -42.29 23.59
N LYS A 290 -18.78 -42.96 23.94
CA LYS A 290 -19.29 -44.10 23.17
C LYS A 290 -19.77 -43.70 21.77
N VAL A 291 -20.39 -42.53 21.63
CA VAL A 291 -20.91 -42.07 20.33
C VAL A 291 -19.78 -41.65 19.37
N ARG A 292 -18.71 -41.04 19.90
CA ARG A 292 -17.59 -40.56 19.06
C ARG A 292 -16.67 -41.68 18.54
N VAL A 293 -16.54 -42.77 19.28
CA VAL A 293 -15.76 -43.95 18.83
C VAL A 293 -16.53 -44.76 17.79
N LEU A 294 -17.87 -44.84 17.88
CA LEU A 294 -18.67 -45.53 16.86
C LEU A 294 -18.68 -44.82 15.49
N CYS A 295 -18.58 -43.48 15.45
CA CYS A 295 -18.50 -42.76 14.18
C CYS A 295 -17.13 -42.84 13.47
N LEU A 296 -16.07 -43.29 14.13
CA LEU A 296 -14.73 -43.43 13.53
C LEU A 296 -14.41 -44.85 13.05
N VAL A 297 -15.24 -45.85 13.38
CA VAL A 297 -15.03 -47.27 13.00
C VAL A 297 -16.12 -47.78 12.03
N GLY A 298 -17.05 -46.92 11.61
CA GLY A 298 -18.20 -47.30 10.80
C GLY A 298 -18.50 -46.35 9.64
N ARG A 299 -17.55 -46.15 8.72
CA ARG A 299 -17.75 -46.00 7.27
C ARG A 299 -16.43 -45.72 6.57
#